data_AF-A0AAU7WID2-F1
#
_entry.id   AF-A0AAU7WID2-F1
#
_cell.length_a   1.000
_cell.length_b   1.000
_cell.length_c   1.000
_cell.angle_alpha   90.00
_cell.angle_beta   90.00
_cell.angle_gamma   90.00
#
_symmetry.space_group_name_H-M   'P 1'
#
loop_
_entity.id
_entity.type
_entity.pdbx_description
1 polymer ?
#
loop_
_entity_poly.entity_id
_entity_poly.type
_entity_poly.pdbx_seq_one_letter_code
_entity_poly.pdbx_strand_id
1 'polypeptide(L)' 'MKILEKLSYWIFILCAAVIMIINFTSNNGTIKDVVGIICFVIVLIVALNAIIYRKKSKGK' A
#
# COMPACT_ATOMS: atom_id res chain seq x y z
N MET A 1 -5.76 -16.37 -9.55
CA MET A 1 -5.96 -15.99 -8.13
C MET A 1 -4.67 -15.61 -7.39
N LYS A 2 -3.49 -16.18 -7.65
CA LYS A 2 -2.31 -15.96 -6.78
C LYS A 2 -1.50 -14.66 -7.04
N ILE A 3 -1.51 -14.13 -8.27
CA ILE A 3 -0.57 -13.05 -8.65
C ILE A 3 -1.00 -11.69 -8.08
N LEU A 4 -2.30 -11.39 -8.08
CA LEU A 4 -2.80 -10.08 -7.61
C LEU A 4 -2.71 -9.93 -6.08
N GLU A 5 -2.99 -11.01 -5.33
CA GLU A 5 -2.78 -11.04 -3.89
C GLU A 5 -1.30 -10.95 -3.53
N LYS A 6 -0.44 -11.64 -4.28
CA LYS A 6 1.01 -11.55 -4.08
C LYS A 6 1.51 -10.13 -4.37
N LEU A 7 1.06 -9.49 -5.44
CA LEU A 7 1.39 -8.10 -5.76
C LEU A 7 0.92 -7.12 -4.67
N SER A 8 -0.31 -7.27 -4.18
CA SER A 8 -0.84 -6.44 -3.10
C SER A 8 -0.01 -6.57 -1.82
N TYR A 9 0.41 -7.80 -1.47
CA TYR A 9 1.26 -8.07 -0.31
C TYR A 9 2.65 -7.45 -0.45
N TRP A 10 3.25 -7.52 -1.64
CA TRP A 10 4.55 -6.90 -1.92
C TRP A 10 4.50 -5.37 -1.84
N ILE A 11 3.42 -4.75 -2.31
CA ILE A 11 3.23 -3.30 -2.20
C ILE A 11 3.09 -2.88 -0.73
N PHE A 12 2.39 -3.67 0.07
CA PHE A 12 2.23 -3.40 1.51
C PHE A 12 3.58 -3.47 2.24
N ILE A 13 4.40 -4.50 1.96
CA ILE A 13 5.75 -4.63 2.53
C ILE A 13 6.64 -3.45 2.12
N LEU A 14 6.58 -3.04 0.86
CA LEU A 14 7.37 -1.91 0.37
C LEU A 14 6.97 -0.60 1.06
N CYS A 15 5.67 -0.38 1.28
CA CYS A 15 5.20 0.78 2.05
C CYS A 15 5.70 0.76 3.50
N ALA A 16 5.63 -0.39 4.17
CA ALA A 16 6.11 -0.52 5.55
C ALA A 16 7.61 -0.24 5.65
N ALA A 17 8.41 -0.72 4.68
CA ALA A 17 9.84 -0.46 4.63
C ALA A 17 10.14 1.03 4.43
N VAL A 18 9.43 1.71 3.53
CA VAL A 18 9.61 3.16 3.29
C VAL A 18 9.27 3.96 4.54
N ILE A 19 8.16 3.63 5.22
CA ILE A 19 7.79 4.29 6.48
C ILE A 19 8.88 4.07 7.53
N MET A 20 9.40 2.84 7.69
CA MET A 20 10.47 2.55 8.65
C MET A 20 11.74 3.38 8.36
N ILE A 21 12.17 3.45 7.10
CA ILE A 21 13.35 4.23 6.68
C ILE A 21 13.13 5.72 6.93
N ILE A 22 11.97 6.28 6.56
CA ILE A 22 11.66 7.70 6.77
C ILE A 22 11.55 8.03 8.26
N ASN A 23 11.00 7.13 9.06
CA ASN A 23 10.87 7.29 10.51
C ASN A 23 12.24 7.31 11.21
N PHE A 24 13.22 6.58 10.68
CA PHE A 24 14.60 6.51 11.18
C PHE A 24 15.50 7.63 10.65
N THR A 25 15.35 8.00 9.38
CA THR A 25 16.19 8.99 8.71
C THR A 25 15.71 10.43 8.92
N SER A 26 14.39 10.64 9.03
CA SER A 26 13.83 11.99 9.12
C SER A 26 13.53 12.38 10.57
N ASN A 27 14.15 13.47 11.02
CA ASN A 27 13.78 14.13 12.27
C ASN A 27 12.62 15.13 12.07
N ASN A 28 12.18 15.35 10.83
CA ASN A 28 11.10 16.28 10.50
C ASN A 28 9.74 15.57 10.54
N GLY A 29 8.90 15.95 11.52
CA GLY A 29 7.55 15.42 11.68
C GLY A 29 6.68 15.54 10.43
N THR A 30 6.80 16.65 9.68
CA THR A 30 6.05 16.88 8.44
C THR A 30 6.35 15.84 7.36
N ILE A 31 7.60 15.41 7.20
CA ILE A 31 7.98 14.43 6.17
C ILE A 31 7.39 13.06 6.52
N LYS A 32 7.41 12.70 7.81
CA LYS A 32 6.85 11.45 8.31
C LYS A 32 5.34 11.40 8.09
N ASP A 33 4.65 12.51 8.33
CA ASP A 33 3.21 12.64 8.13
C ASP A 33 2.84 12.54 6.64
N VAL A 34 3.51 13.31 5.77
CA VAL A 34 3.29 13.28 4.31
C VAL A 34 3.54 11.90 3.72
N VAL A 35 4.64 11.24 4.09
CA VAL A 35 4.94 9.88 3.61
C VAL A 35 3.91 8.88 4.11
N GLY A 36 3.47 9.00 5.37
CA GLY A 36 2.42 8.15 5.93
C GLY A 36 1.11 8.26 5.15
N ILE A 37 0.68 9.49 4.84
CA ILE A 37 -0.51 9.76 4.04
C ILE A 37 -0.37 9.16 2.63
N ILE A 38 0.76 9.38 1.96
CA ILE A 38 1.01 8.84 0.62
C ILE A 38 0.93 7.31 0.63
N CYS A 39 1.56 6.65 1.61
CA CYS A 39 1.51 5.19 1.73
C CYS A 39 0.10 4.68 1.97
N PHE A 40 -0.67 5.37 2.82
CA PHE A 40 -2.05 5.02 3.10
C PHE A 40 -2.93 5.10 1.85
N VAL A 41 -2.79 6.16 1.05
CA VAL A 41 -3.52 6.33 -0.21
C VAL A 41 -3.18 5.23 -1.22
N ILE A 42 -1.90 4.88 -1.37
CA ILE A 42 -1.47 3.81 -2.28
C ILE A 42 -2.07 2.48 -1.86
N VAL A 43 -2.01 2.14 -0.57
CA VAL A 43 -2.59 0.89 -0.03
C VAL A 43 -4.10 0.86 -0.28
N LEU A 44 -4.81 1.97 -0.07
CA LEU A 44 -6.24 2.06 -0.35
C LEU A 44 -6.58 1.82 -1.83
N ILE A 45 -5.84 2.44 -2.74
CA ILE A 45 -6.05 2.26 -4.19
C ILE A 45 -5.84 0.80 -4.58
N VAL A 46 -4.77 0.17 -4.08
CA VAL A 46 -4.47 -1.24 -4.36
C VAL A 46 -5.53 -2.17 -3.78
N ALA A 47 -5.98 -1.91 -2.55
CA ALA A 47 -7.06 -2.68 -1.92
C ALA A 47 -8.38 -2.54 -2.69
N LEU A 48 -8.75 -1.33 -3.11
CA LEU A 48 -9.94 -1.09 -3.94
C LEU A 48 -9.85 -1.82 -5.28
N ASN A 49 -8.71 -1.76 -5.97
CA ASN A 49 -8.49 -2.49 -7.21
C ASN A 49 -8.62 -4.00 -6.99
N ALA A 50 -8.06 -4.54 -5.90
CA ALA A 50 -8.18 -5.95 -5.55
C ALA A 50 -9.65 -6.35 -5.29
N ILE A 51 -10.43 -5.51 -4.61
CA ILE A 51 -11.87 -5.74 -4.35
C ILE A 51 -12.67 -5.70 -5.66
N ILE A 52 -12.44 -4.70 -6.51
CA ILE A 52 -13.12 -4.56 -7.81
C ILE A 52 -12.80 -5.77 -8.70
N TYR A 53 -11.53 -6.20 -8.72
CA TYR A 53 -11.11 -7.37 -9.50
C TYR A 53 -11.73 -8.67 -8.96
N ARG A 54 -11.83 -8.83 -7.63
CA ARG A 54 -12.54 -9.96 -7.01
C ARG A 54 -14.05 -9.94 -7.33
N LYS A 55 -14.68 -8.77 -7.32
CA LYS A 55 -16.10 -8.62 -7.72
C LYS A 55 -16.32 -9.01 -9.18
N LYS A 56 -15.45 -8.56 -10.07
CA LYS A 56 -15.49 -8.89 -11.50
C LYS A 56 -15.22 -10.38 -11.77
N SER A 57 -14.38 -11.02 -10.96
CA SER A 57 -14.06 -12.45 -11.07
C SER A 57 -15.14 -13.40 -10.55
N LYS A 58 -16.10 -12.93 -9.73
CA LYS A 58 -17.22 -13.73 -9.23
C LYS A 58 -18.53 -13.55 -10.03
N GLY A 59 -18.49 -12.73 -11.09
CA GLY A 59 -19.61 -12.47 -11.99
C GLY A 59 -19.67 -13.36 -13.23
N LYS A 60 -18.94 -14.48 -13.24
CA LYS A 60 -19.06 -15.56 -14.24
C LYS A 60 -19.02 -16.90 -13.53
#